data_AF-T1C2F0-F1
#
_entry.id   AF-T1C2F0-F1
#
_cell.length_a   1.000
_cell.length_b   1.000
_cell.length_c   1.000
_cell.angle_alpha   90.00
_cell.angle_beta   90.00
_cell.angle_gamma   90.00
#
_symmetry.space_group_name_H-M   'P 1'
#
loop_
_entity.id
_entity.type
_entity.pdbx_description
1 polymer ?
#
loop_
_entity_poly.entity_id
_entity_poly.type
_entity_poly.pdbx_seq_one_letter_code
_entity_poly.pdbx_strand_id
1 'polypeptide(L)'
;RLRRTYTGTIGAEFMHIADHNQRRWLQTRLEQAVGNFLSEPAQRLRVLDRLTAAEGLERYLHTKYVGQKRFSLEGGESLIPLLDTLIDDCGRNSVREMVIGMAHRGRLNVLINTLGKPSRLLFDEFEGKFEHADDPAHSGDVKYHMGFSADVRTAGGPMHVALAFNPSHLEIVNPMVLGSVRARQTRRGDSDRREVLPVLIHGDAALAGQGVNAELFNLSQTRGFSVGGTVHVVINNQIGFTISRQDDARSTHYCTDIIKMINAPVLHVNGDDPEAVVFCARLAFDYRQTFKRDIMIDLICYRRHGHNEADEPAATQPRMYQVIRNLPTTLAQYAKRLADANVISSGEAEQRMADYRKRLEAGEPVTELSAPLADAFRVDWSPYLNGMLDSEVVTGVARDKLARLEAVITDTVQIKLHPRVAKIYDDRRKMAAGQRPLDWGYAENLAYATLLEDGYGLRLVGQDSARGTFFHR
;
A
#
# COMPACT_ATOMS: atom_id res chain seq x y z
N ARG A 1 -1.26 21.34 28.85
CA ARG A 1 -0.83 20.02 28.34
C ARG A 1 -1.88 19.44 27.38
N LEU A 2 -3.06 19.04 27.86
CA LEU A 2 -4.11 18.40 27.03
C LEU A 2 -4.47 19.14 25.73
N ARG A 3 -4.69 20.47 25.75
CA ARG A 3 -4.92 21.26 24.52
C ARG A 3 -3.78 21.13 23.51
N ARG A 4 -2.51 21.17 23.95
CA ARG A 4 -1.37 20.99 23.03
C ARG A 4 -1.34 19.59 22.40
N THR A 5 -1.77 18.58 23.15
CA THR A 5 -1.80 17.18 22.69
C THR A 5 -2.96 16.89 21.75
N TYR A 6 -4.16 17.38 22.04
CA TYR A 6 -5.40 16.94 21.37
C TYR A 6 -6.11 18.01 20.54
N THR A 7 -5.64 19.26 20.56
CA THR A 7 -6.23 20.36 19.78
C THR A 7 -5.16 21.12 18.99
N GLY A 8 -4.03 20.45 18.69
CA GLY A 8 -2.92 20.99 17.92
C GLY A 8 -3.02 20.63 16.44
N THR A 9 -1.89 20.35 15.81
CA THR A 9 -1.81 19.92 14.41
C THR A 9 -2.18 18.45 14.20
N ILE A 10 -2.43 17.71 15.28
CA ILE A 10 -2.92 16.33 15.29
C ILE A 10 -4.24 16.27 16.05
N GLY A 11 -5.27 15.72 15.41
CA GLY A 11 -6.50 15.23 16.03
C GLY A 11 -6.48 13.70 16.06
N ALA A 12 -6.69 13.08 17.22
CA ALA A 12 -6.63 11.62 17.37
C ALA A 12 -7.99 11.05 17.77
N GLU A 13 -8.56 10.19 16.93
CA GLU A 13 -9.76 9.43 17.22
C GLU A 13 -9.40 7.99 17.58
N PHE A 14 -9.45 7.66 18.88
CA PHE A 14 -9.15 6.32 19.36
C PHE A 14 -10.01 5.88 20.55
N MET A 15 -10.83 6.76 21.11
CA MET A 15 -11.62 6.45 22.29
C MET A 15 -12.80 5.50 22.01
N HIS A 16 -13.21 5.36 20.73
CA HIS A 16 -14.19 4.35 20.28
C HIS A 16 -13.65 2.92 20.29
N ILE A 17 -12.33 2.74 20.42
CA ILE A 17 -11.71 1.43 20.48
C ILE A 17 -12.12 0.72 21.77
N ALA A 18 -12.73 -0.47 21.67
CA ALA A 18 -13.16 -1.22 22.84
C ALA A 18 -11.98 -1.65 23.74
N ASP A 19 -10.88 -2.09 23.12
CA ASP A 19 -9.66 -2.55 23.80
C ASP A 19 -9.02 -1.42 24.63
N HIS A 20 -8.96 -1.62 25.95
CA HIS A 20 -8.36 -0.66 26.88
C HIS A 20 -6.85 -0.49 26.67
N ASN A 21 -6.13 -1.56 26.34
CA ASN A 21 -4.68 -1.53 26.18
C ASN A 21 -4.29 -0.70 24.96
N GLN A 22 -5.03 -0.85 23.85
CA GLN A 22 -4.83 -0.03 22.65
C GLN A 22 -5.07 1.46 22.94
N ARG A 23 -6.16 1.79 23.64
CA ARG A 23 -6.46 3.17 24.03
C ARG A 23 -5.38 3.77 24.92
N ARG A 24 -4.98 3.06 25.98
CA ARG A 24 -3.95 3.52 26.92
C ARG A 24 -2.59 3.68 26.24
N TRP A 25 -2.25 2.79 25.31
CA TRP A 25 -1.02 2.86 24.53
C TRP A 25 -0.96 4.13 23.68
N LEU A 26 -2.04 4.41 22.91
CA LEU A 26 -2.14 5.61 22.09
C LEU A 26 -2.10 6.89 22.93
N GLN A 27 -2.90 6.93 24.00
CA GLN A 27 -2.92 8.03 24.95
C GLN A 27 -1.51 8.34 25.49
N THR A 28 -0.79 7.31 25.93
CA THR A 28 0.54 7.48 26.52
C THR A 28 1.53 8.07 25.52
N ARG A 29 1.57 7.56 24.28
CA ARG A 29 2.47 8.06 23.23
C ARG A 29 2.14 9.49 22.80
N LEU A 30 0.87 9.83 22.65
CA LEU A 30 0.41 11.19 22.32
C LEU A 30 0.73 12.19 23.45
N GLU A 31 0.46 11.83 24.69
CA GLU A 31 0.69 12.69 25.86
C GLU A 31 2.17 12.80 26.26
N GLN A 32 3.05 11.93 25.75
CA GLN A 32 4.51 12.04 25.89
C GLN A 32 5.11 13.05 24.91
N ALA A 33 4.61 13.12 23.67
CA ALA A 33 5.10 14.07 22.68
C ALA A 33 4.77 15.53 23.05
N VAL A 34 3.57 15.80 23.60
CA VAL A 34 3.11 17.14 24.03
C VAL A 34 3.29 18.23 22.94
N GLY A 35 3.20 17.84 21.66
CA GLY A 35 3.38 18.74 20.51
C GLY A 35 4.84 19.00 20.10
N ASN A 36 5.81 18.31 20.72
CA ASN A 36 7.20 18.28 20.28
C ASN A 36 7.46 16.97 19.54
N PHE A 37 7.41 17.02 18.20
CA PHE A 37 7.38 15.84 17.35
C PHE A 37 8.76 15.38 16.87
N LEU A 38 9.67 16.33 16.63
CA LEU A 38 11.06 16.08 16.25
C LEU A 38 12.00 17.01 17.00
N SER A 39 13.00 16.45 17.66
CA SER A 39 14.03 17.19 18.40
C SER A 39 15.35 17.32 17.63
N GLU A 40 15.70 16.32 16.82
CA GLU A 40 17.00 16.23 16.18
C GLU A 40 17.09 17.07 14.90
N PRO A 41 18.08 18.00 14.79
CA PRO A 41 18.26 18.81 13.58
C PRO A 41 18.40 17.98 12.30
N ALA A 42 19.12 16.85 12.36
CA ALA A 42 19.30 15.96 11.21
C ALA A 42 17.96 15.40 10.69
N GLN A 43 17.02 15.08 11.58
CA GLN A 43 15.68 14.61 11.17
C GLN A 43 14.89 15.74 10.50
N ARG A 44 14.98 16.96 11.05
CA ARG A 44 14.33 18.14 10.45
C ARG A 44 14.88 18.46 9.06
N LEU A 45 16.19 18.34 8.86
CA LEU A 45 16.84 18.50 7.55
C LEU A 45 16.41 17.41 6.57
N ARG A 46 16.31 16.14 7.01
CA ARG A 46 15.79 15.06 6.16
C ARG A 46 14.37 15.34 5.68
N VAL A 47 13.50 15.85 6.57
CA VAL A 47 12.13 16.27 6.21
C VAL A 47 12.16 17.39 5.17
N LEU A 48 13.04 18.39 5.34
CA LEU A 48 13.20 19.47 4.36
C LEU A 48 13.63 18.94 2.99
N ASP A 49 14.57 17.99 2.96
CA ASP A 49 15.03 17.36 1.72
C ASP A 49 13.93 16.59 1.01
N ARG A 50 13.12 15.83 1.77
CA ARG A 50 11.99 15.09 1.21
C ARG A 50 10.90 16.03 0.66
N LEU A 51 10.60 17.13 1.34
CA LEU A 51 9.68 18.16 0.83
C LEU A 51 10.24 18.88 -0.39
N THR A 52 11.55 19.17 -0.40
CA THR A 52 12.24 19.76 -1.54
C THR A 52 12.15 18.87 -2.77
N ALA A 53 12.38 17.57 -2.59
CA ALA A 53 12.23 16.59 -3.65
C ALA A 53 10.77 16.50 -4.15
N ALA A 54 9.81 16.53 -3.23
CA ALA A 54 8.39 16.49 -3.55
C ALA A 54 7.95 17.67 -4.42
N GLU A 55 8.17 18.91 -3.97
CA GLU A 55 7.81 20.11 -4.72
C GLU A 55 8.66 20.28 -5.98
N GLY A 56 9.96 19.98 -5.90
CA GLY A 56 10.90 20.16 -7.00
C GLY A 56 10.54 19.35 -8.24
N LEU A 57 10.09 18.10 -8.08
CA LEU A 57 9.65 17.27 -9.20
C LEU A 57 8.44 17.88 -9.89
N GLU A 58 7.45 18.29 -9.10
CA GLU A 58 6.19 18.81 -9.63
C GLU A 58 6.41 20.12 -10.39
N ARG A 59 7.25 21.02 -9.85
CA ARG A 59 7.64 22.27 -10.53
C ARG A 59 8.42 22.02 -11.81
N TYR A 60 9.31 21.03 -11.81
CA TYR A 60 10.05 20.63 -13.02
C TYR A 60 9.09 20.12 -14.10
N LEU A 61 8.20 19.18 -13.75
CA LEU A 61 7.22 18.63 -14.69
C LEU A 61 6.24 19.69 -15.20
N HIS A 62 5.78 20.60 -14.32
CA HIS A 62 4.90 21.70 -14.70
C HIS A 62 5.54 22.62 -15.73
N THR A 63 6.83 22.90 -15.58
CA THR A 63 7.57 23.79 -16.49
C THR A 63 7.90 23.10 -17.81
N LYS A 64 8.32 21.82 -17.77
CA LYS A 64 8.82 21.10 -18.95
C LYS A 64 7.70 20.48 -19.80
N TYR A 65 6.63 20.00 -19.16
CA TYR A 65 5.53 19.27 -19.82
C TYR A 65 4.19 19.98 -19.58
N VAL A 66 4.13 21.24 -20.02
CA VAL A 66 2.97 22.12 -19.84
C VAL A 66 1.70 21.47 -20.39
N GLY A 67 0.63 21.46 -19.58
CA GLY A 67 -0.68 20.92 -19.96
C GLY A 67 -0.79 19.38 -19.94
N GLN A 68 0.31 18.64 -19.74
CA GLN A 68 0.22 17.20 -19.57
C GLN A 68 -0.30 16.82 -18.19
N LYS A 69 -1.24 15.87 -18.16
CA LYS A 69 -1.83 15.35 -16.92
C LYS A 69 -0.79 14.55 -16.13
N ARG A 70 -0.56 14.94 -14.88
CA ARG A 70 0.35 14.26 -13.96
C ARG A 70 -0.26 13.96 -12.58
N PHE A 71 -1.38 14.61 -12.24
CA PHE A 71 -2.05 14.46 -10.95
C PHE A 71 -1.14 14.83 -9.77
N SER A 72 -0.63 16.06 -9.84
CA SER A 72 0.37 16.65 -8.96
C SER A 72 0.09 16.43 -7.47
N LEU A 73 1.17 16.17 -6.73
CA LEU A 73 1.16 16.13 -5.26
C LEU A 73 1.18 17.52 -4.60
N GLU A 74 1.31 18.62 -5.36
CA GLU A 74 1.42 19.97 -4.79
C GLU A 74 0.23 20.31 -3.86
N GLY A 75 0.56 20.69 -2.64
CA GLY A 75 -0.36 20.85 -1.50
C GLY A 75 -0.54 19.62 -0.61
N GLY A 76 0.07 18.49 -0.96
CA GLY A 76 0.12 17.24 -0.18
C GLY A 76 1.54 16.66 -0.07
N GLU A 77 2.56 17.52 -0.19
CA GLU A 77 3.98 17.13 -0.27
C GLU A 77 4.45 16.29 0.92
N SER A 78 3.84 16.49 2.09
CA SER A 78 4.13 15.76 3.32
C SER A 78 3.87 14.24 3.24
N LEU A 79 3.25 13.74 2.18
CA LEU A 79 3.23 12.30 1.88
C LEU A 79 4.63 11.71 1.70
N ILE A 80 5.56 12.43 1.09
CA ILE A 80 6.93 11.93 0.83
C ILE A 80 7.73 11.75 2.14
N PRO A 81 7.82 12.73 3.06
CA PRO A 81 8.45 12.49 4.36
C PRO A 81 7.70 11.46 5.22
N LEU A 82 6.37 11.31 5.07
CA LEU A 82 5.61 10.23 5.71
C LEU A 82 6.12 8.86 5.25
N LEU A 83 6.20 8.62 3.95
CA LEU A 83 6.67 7.35 3.40
C LEU A 83 8.16 7.09 3.70
N ASP A 84 9.01 8.12 3.60
CA ASP A 84 10.43 8.04 4.00
C ASP A 84 10.58 7.57 5.46
N THR A 85 9.75 8.09 6.35
CA THR A 85 9.72 7.69 7.77
C THR A 85 9.28 6.24 7.95
N LEU A 86 8.21 5.80 7.27
CA LEU A 86 7.75 4.42 7.34
C LEU A 86 8.81 3.44 6.83
N ILE A 87 9.49 3.79 5.73
CA ILE A 87 10.55 2.97 5.13
C ILE A 87 11.74 2.83 6.09
N ASP A 88 12.18 3.94 6.67
CA ASP A 88 13.30 3.98 7.61
C ASP A 88 12.98 3.20 8.90
N ASP A 89 11.77 3.36 9.47
CA ASP A 89 11.35 2.60 10.64
C ASP A 89 11.13 1.12 10.36
N CYS A 90 10.63 0.75 9.18
CA CYS A 90 10.62 -0.63 8.69
C CYS A 90 12.02 -1.24 8.75
N GLY A 91 13.01 -0.54 8.18
CA GLY A 91 14.40 -0.94 8.17
C GLY A 91 14.96 -1.18 9.58
N ARG A 92 14.77 -0.20 10.47
CA ARG A 92 15.22 -0.30 11.88
C ARG A 92 14.60 -1.46 12.65
N ASN A 93 13.41 -1.89 12.26
CA ASN A 93 12.63 -2.90 12.97
C ASN A 93 12.59 -4.24 12.22
N SER A 94 13.59 -4.52 11.38
CA SER A 94 13.74 -5.80 10.65
C SER A 94 12.57 -6.17 9.75
N VAL A 95 11.77 -5.19 9.30
CA VAL A 95 10.79 -5.38 8.23
C VAL A 95 11.55 -5.52 6.91
N ARG A 96 11.23 -6.55 6.13
CA ARG A 96 11.93 -6.88 4.89
C ARG A 96 11.29 -6.25 3.66
N GLU A 97 9.97 -6.15 3.66
CA GLU A 97 9.23 -5.66 2.50
C GLU A 97 8.12 -4.67 2.87
N MET A 98 7.96 -3.64 2.04
CA MET A 98 6.80 -2.76 2.03
C MET A 98 6.06 -2.89 0.70
N VAL A 99 4.75 -3.13 0.75
CA VAL A 99 3.90 -3.19 -0.45
C VAL A 99 2.91 -2.04 -0.41
N ILE A 100 2.97 -1.19 -1.44
CA ILE A 100 2.17 0.03 -1.54
C ILE A 100 1.06 -0.18 -2.57
N GLY A 101 -0.18 0.12 -2.17
CA GLY A 101 -1.29 0.38 -3.08
C GLY A 101 -1.60 1.87 -3.10
N MET A 102 -1.70 2.49 -4.27
CA MET A 102 -2.09 3.90 -4.37
C MET A 102 -2.83 4.22 -5.67
N ALA A 103 -3.59 5.30 -5.65
CA ALA A 103 -4.23 5.87 -6.84
C ALA A 103 -3.26 6.78 -7.64
N HIS A 104 -3.81 7.78 -8.35
CA HIS A 104 -3.07 8.69 -9.22
C HIS A 104 -2.34 9.82 -8.47
N ARG A 105 -2.88 10.29 -7.34
CA ARG A 105 -2.45 11.53 -6.69
C ARG A 105 -1.02 11.41 -6.14
N GLY A 106 -0.10 12.19 -6.70
CA GLY A 106 1.31 12.17 -6.35
C GLY A 106 2.04 10.87 -6.65
N ARG A 107 1.47 9.99 -7.50
CA ARG A 107 2.08 8.70 -7.82
C ARG A 107 3.45 8.82 -8.46
N LEU A 108 3.59 9.75 -9.40
CA LEU A 108 4.89 10.01 -10.05
C LEU A 108 5.94 10.46 -9.03
N ASN A 109 5.49 11.22 -8.03
CA ASN A 109 6.33 11.64 -6.91
C ASN A 109 6.80 10.45 -6.07
N VAL A 110 5.89 9.55 -5.70
CA VAL A 110 6.24 8.31 -4.97
C VAL A 110 7.20 7.44 -5.81
N LEU A 111 6.94 7.25 -7.10
CA LEU A 111 7.82 6.49 -8.00
C LEU A 111 9.27 7.02 -8.00
N ILE A 112 9.44 8.33 -8.19
CA ILE A 112 10.77 8.95 -8.31
C ILE A 112 11.44 9.13 -6.94
N ASN A 113 10.73 9.75 -5.99
CA ASN A 113 11.30 10.23 -4.73
C ASN A 113 11.22 9.23 -3.57
N THR A 114 10.50 8.11 -3.74
CA THR A 114 10.40 7.03 -2.75
C THR A 114 10.95 5.71 -3.28
N LEU A 115 10.59 5.29 -4.50
CA LEU A 115 11.08 4.03 -5.08
C LEU A 115 12.35 4.20 -5.94
N GLY A 116 12.76 5.43 -6.23
CA GLY A 116 13.96 5.69 -7.02
C GLY A 116 13.87 5.24 -8.48
N LYS A 117 12.67 5.23 -9.07
CA LYS A 117 12.53 5.09 -10.53
C LYS A 117 13.42 6.17 -11.19
N PRO A 118 14.31 5.80 -12.14
CA PRO A 118 15.13 6.78 -12.84
C PRO A 118 14.26 7.87 -13.48
N SER A 119 14.61 9.14 -13.28
CA SER A 119 13.83 10.26 -13.80
C SER A 119 13.77 10.26 -15.32
N ARG A 120 14.81 9.75 -16.00
CA ARG A 120 14.84 9.59 -17.46
C ARG A 120 13.70 8.71 -17.98
N LEU A 121 13.40 7.59 -17.33
CA LEU A 121 12.30 6.70 -17.75
C LEU A 121 10.95 7.40 -17.65
N LEU A 122 10.75 8.22 -16.60
CA LEU A 122 9.55 9.04 -16.50
C LEU A 122 9.47 10.07 -17.62
N PHE A 123 10.58 10.74 -17.95
CA PHE A 123 10.61 11.72 -19.03
C PHE A 123 10.32 11.09 -20.40
N ASP A 124 10.85 9.90 -20.66
CA ASP A 124 10.54 9.11 -21.85
C ASP A 124 9.02 8.81 -21.95
N GLU A 125 8.36 8.47 -20.83
CA GLU A 125 6.89 8.29 -20.78
C GLU A 125 6.10 9.59 -21.04
N PHE A 126 6.64 10.76 -20.66
CA PHE A 126 6.05 12.06 -21.02
C PHE A 126 6.24 12.41 -22.49
N GLU A 127 7.26 11.86 -23.13
CA GLU A 127 7.60 12.03 -24.54
C GLU A 127 6.97 10.95 -25.44
N GLY A 128 6.21 10.01 -24.86
CA GLY A 128 5.52 8.95 -25.59
C GLY A 128 6.43 7.81 -26.05
N LYS A 129 7.60 7.65 -25.42
CA LYS A 129 8.52 6.54 -25.65
C LYS A 129 8.22 5.43 -24.64
N PHE A 130 7.91 4.25 -25.16
CA PHE A 130 7.55 3.09 -24.34
C PHE A 130 8.47 1.92 -24.68
N GLU A 131 8.82 1.13 -23.67
CA GLU A 131 9.44 -0.18 -23.88
C GLU A 131 8.40 -1.10 -24.56
N HIS A 132 8.82 -1.82 -25.60
CA HIS A 132 8.00 -2.80 -26.33
C HIS A 132 6.83 -2.23 -27.15
N ALA A 133 6.98 -1.04 -27.78
CA ALA A 133 5.93 -0.41 -28.59
C ALA A 133 5.37 -1.30 -29.73
N ASP A 134 6.13 -2.30 -30.20
CA ASP A 134 5.76 -3.18 -31.31
C ASP A 134 5.24 -4.57 -30.88
N ASP A 135 5.11 -4.85 -29.58
CA ASP A 135 4.64 -6.15 -29.07
C ASP A 135 3.14 -6.09 -28.70
N PRO A 136 2.24 -6.78 -29.43
CA PRO A 136 0.81 -6.82 -29.11
C PRO A 136 0.50 -7.39 -27.72
N ALA A 137 1.39 -8.20 -27.13
CA ALA A 137 1.26 -8.70 -25.76
C ALA A 137 1.48 -7.58 -24.71
N HIS A 138 2.09 -6.46 -25.12
CA HIS A 138 2.39 -5.30 -24.30
C HIS A 138 1.58 -4.08 -24.76
N SER A 139 0.24 -4.16 -24.64
CA SER A 139 -0.67 -3.03 -24.96
C SER A 139 -0.45 -1.75 -24.14
N GLY A 140 0.39 -1.82 -23.09
CA GLY A 140 0.77 -0.70 -22.25
C GLY A 140 -0.34 -0.23 -21.30
N ASP A 141 -0.03 0.80 -20.51
CA ASP A 141 -0.98 1.53 -19.68
C ASP A 141 -0.49 2.98 -19.49
N VAL A 142 -1.32 3.86 -18.95
CA VAL A 142 -0.94 5.25 -18.67
C VAL A 142 0.12 5.34 -17.57
N LYS A 143 1.05 6.30 -17.70
CA LYS A 143 2.21 6.51 -16.80
C LYS A 143 1.89 6.48 -15.29
N TYR A 144 0.71 6.95 -14.89
CA TYR A 144 0.25 6.99 -13.49
C TYR A 144 -0.51 5.71 -13.05
N HIS A 145 -0.41 4.62 -13.79
CA HIS A 145 -0.81 3.26 -13.37
C HIS A 145 0.41 2.34 -13.16
N MET A 146 1.59 2.74 -13.66
CA MET A 146 2.79 1.92 -13.62
C MET A 146 3.22 1.63 -12.18
N GLY A 147 3.45 0.35 -11.89
CA GLY A 147 4.12 -0.10 -10.67
C GLY A 147 5.63 0.00 -10.80
N PHE A 148 6.33 -0.22 -9.69
CA PHE A 148 7.78 -0.29 -9.65
C PHE A 148 8.23 -1.04 -8.40
N SER A 149 9.44 -1.57 -8.40
CA SER A 149 10.02 -2.17 -7.20
C SER A 149 11.51 -1.89 -7.12
N ALA A 150 12.00 -1.61 -5.91
CA ALA A 150 13.41 -1.37 -5.66
C ALA A 150 13.78 -1.71 -4.22
N ASP A 151 15.06 -2.00 -3.98
CA ASP A 151 15.60 -2.12 -2.64
C ASP A 151 16.13 -0.74 -2.20
N VAL A 152 15.43 -0.11 -1.26
CA VAL A 152 15.76 1.21 -0.73
C VAL A 152 16.71 1.06 0.45
N ARG A 153 17.72 1.93 0.53
CA ARG A 153 18.67 1.92 1.65
C ARG A 153 18.03 2.51 2.91
N THR A 154 18.11 1.79 4.01
CA THR A 154 17.69 2.25 5.35
C THR A 154 18.83 2.08 6.36
N ALA A 155 18.70 2.67 7.55
CA ALA A 155 19.68 2.50 8.62
C ALA A 155 19.80 1.04 9.11
N GLY A 156 18.75 0.23 8.98
CA GLY A 156 18.75 -1.19 9.36
C GLY A 156 19.09 -2.14 8.22
N GLY A 157 19.45 -1.62 7.04
CA GLY A 157 19.78 -2.40 5.85
C GLY A 157 18.85 -2.12 4.65
N PRO A 158 19.03 -2.83 3.54
CA PRO A 158 18.12 -2.76 2.39
C PRO A 158 16.69 -3.17 2.76
N MET A 159 15.72 -2.42 2.27
CA MET A 159 14.29 -2.70 2.42
C MET A 159 13.62 -2.73 1.04
N HIS A 160 12.96 -3.83 0.73
CA HIS A 160 12.30 -4.02 -0.57
C HIS A 160 10.96 -3.28 -0.63
N VAL A 161 10.85 -2.26 -1.47
CA VAL A 161 9.61 -1.51 -1.71
C VAL A 161 9.01 -1.93 -3.03
N ALA A 162 7.73 -2.30 -3.03
CA ALA A 162 6.97 -2.57 -4.24
C ALA A 162 5.72 -1.69 -4.29
N LEU A 163 5.57 -0.91 -5.36
CA LEU A 163 4.34 -0.22 -5.69
C LEU A 163 3.55 -1.05 -6.70
N ALA A 164 2.33 -1.41 -6.35
CA ALA A 164 1.46 -2.20 -7.22
C ALA A 164 0.99 -1.40 -8.45
N PHE A 165 0.88 -2.10 -9.59
CA PHE A 165 0.12 -1.61 -10.74
C PHE A 165 -1.37 -1.50 -10.37
N ASN A 166 -2.09 -0.55 -10.95
CA ASN A 166 -3.53 -0.39 -10.74
C ASN A 166 -4.25 0.19 -11.95
N PRO A 167 -5.51 -0.18 -12.19
CA PRO A 167 -6.35 0.53 -13.15
C PRO A 167 -6.80 1.90 -12.60
N SER A 168 -7.48 2.70 -13.42
CA SER A 168 -8.10 3.95 -12.97
C SER A 168 -9.27 3.77 -11.99
N HIS A 169 -9.84 2.56 -11.91
CA HIS A 169 -10.90 2.23 -10.95
C HIS A 169 -10.32 2.33 -9.54
N LEU A 170 -10.69 3.39 -8.81
CA LEU A 170 -10.11 3.71 -7.52
C LEU A 170 -10.39 2.60 -6.50
N GLU A 171 -9.47 2.43 -5.54
CA GLU A 171 -9.57 1.49 -4.41
C GLU A 171 -9.51 -0.01 -4.75
N ILE A 172 -9.77 -0.43 -6.00
CA ILE A 172 -9.77 -1.86 -6.37
C ILE A 172 -8.40 -2.53 -6.30
N VAL A 173 -7.31 -1.74 -6.28
CA VAL A 173 -5.95 -2.25 -6.06
C VAL A 173 -5.74 -2.70 -4.60
N ASN A 174 -6.53 -2.19 -3.64
CA ASN A 174 -6.30 -2.43 -2.23
C ASN A 174 -6.38 -3.92 -1.85
N PRO A 175 -7.42 -4.70 -2.26
CA PRO A 175 -7.45 -6.15 -2.02
C PRO A 175 -6.31 -6.90 -2.73
N MET A 176 -5.88 -6.43 -3.92
CA MET A 176 -4.78 -7.06 -4.67
C MET A 176 -3.46 -6.93 -3.91
N VAL A 177 -3.19 -5.75 -3.35
CA VAL A 177 -2.01 -5.49 -2.50
C VAL A 177 -2.05 -6.36 -1.25
N LEU A 178 -3.18 -6.45 -0.54
CA LEU A 178 -3.26 -7.30 0.65
C LEU A 178 -3.13 -8.79 0.31
N GLY A 179 -3.65 -9.23 -0.84
CA GLY A 179 -3.41 -10.58 -1.37
C GLY A 179 -1.93 -10.85 -1.64
N SER A 180 -1.23 -9.91 -2.28
CA SER A 180 0.22 -10.00 -2.53
C SER A 180 1.02 -10.05 -1.23
N VAL A 181 0.68 -9.20 -0.26
CA VAL A 181 1.30 -9.20 1.08
C VAL A 181 1.06 -10.53 1.79
N ARG A 182 -0.16 -11.07 1.73
CA ARG A 182 -0.47 -12.38 2.31
C ARG A 182 0.37 -13.48 1.68
N ALA A 183 0.55 -13.46 0.35
CA ALA A 183 1.38 -14.43 -0.35
C ALA A 183 2.86 -14.33 0.08
N ARG A 184 3.40 -13.11 0.19
CA ARG A 184 4.77 -12.85 0.68
C ARG A 184 4.97 -13.33 2.12
N GLN A 185 4.02 -13.04 3.01
CA GLN A 185 4.04 -13.54 4.39
C GLN A 185 4.02 -15.08 4.43
N THR A 186 3.18 -15.72 3.62
CA THR A 186 3.14 -17.18 3.51
C THR A 186 4.46 -17.74 3.01
N ARG A 187 5.05 -17.17 1.96
CA ARG A 187 6.33 -17.62 1.42
C ARG A 187 7.47 -17.50 2.44
N ARG A 188 7.47 -16.44 3.25
CA ARG A 188 8.47 -16.18 4.31
C ARG A 188 8.25 -17.00 5.59
N GLY A 189 7.08 -17.62 5.76
CA GLY A 189 6.70 -18.19 7.06
C GLY A 189 6.45 -17.12 8.13
N ASP A 190 6.15 -15.88 7.74
CA ASP A 190 5.94 -14.72 8.61
C ASP A 190 4.56 -14.82 9.31
N SER A 191 4.46 -15.77 10.24
CA SER A 191 3.24 -16.05 11.01
C SER A 191 2.90 -14.92 12.00
N ASP A 192 3.91 -14.24 12.53
CA ASP A 192 3.78 -13.05 13.39
C ASP A 192 3.46 -11.77 12.62
N ARG A 193 3.59 -11.80 11.28
CA ARG A 193 3.26 -10.72 10.36
C ARG A 193 4.04 -9.44 10.66
N ARG A 194 5.33 -9.61 10.90
CA ARG A 194 6.27 -8.54 11.27
C ARG A 194 7.17 -8.13 10.11
N GLU A 195 7.34 -8.98 9.11
CA GLU A 195 8.36 -8.80 8.07
C GLU A 195 7.84 -8.12 6.80
N VAL A 196 6.52 -8.16 6.55
CA VAL A 196 5.89 -7.50 5.39
C VAL A 196 4.87 -6.47 5.86
N LEU A 197 5.07 -5.20 5.49
CA LEU A 197 4.18 -4.08 5.81
C LEU A 197 3.35 -3.67 4.58
N PRO A 198 2.01 -3.82 4.62
CA PRO A 198 1.14 -3.19 3.63
C PRO A 198 0.90 -1.71 3.98
N VAL A 199 1.00 -0.85 2.97
CA VAL A 199 0.63 0.57 3.03
C VAL A 199 -0.37 0.85 1.91
N LEU A 200 -1.54 1.39 2.25
CA LEU A 200 -2.57 1.75 1.28
C LEU A 200 -2.82 3.25 1.30
N ILE A 201 -2.76 3.88 0.13
CA ILE A 201 -2.89 5.32 -0.05
C ILE A 201 -4.17 5.64 -0.83
N HIS A 202 -5.05 6.38 -0.18
CA HIS A 202 -6.41 6.65 -0.62
C HIS A 202 -6.61 8.12 -1.01
N GLY A 203 -7.59 8.40 -1.87
CA GLY A 203 -8.19 9.74 -1.98
C GLY A 203 -9.38 9.86 -1.03
N ASP A 204 -9.62 11.04 -0.46
CA ASP A 204 -10.69 11.27 0.53
C ASP A 204 -12.09 10.88 0.01
N ALA A 205 -12.44 11.29 -1.22
CA ALA A 205 -13.73 10.96 -1.81
C ALA A 205 -13.87 9.47 -2.14
N ALA A 206 -12.80 8.84 -2.65
CA ALA A 206 -12.82 7.44 -3.05
C ALA A 206 -12.86 6.50 -1.84
N LEU A 207 -12.14 6.84 -0.76
CA LEU A 207 -12.18 6.11 0.51
C LEU A 207 -13.62 5.99 1.03
N ALA A 208 -14.34 7.12 1.07
CA ALA A 208 -15.71 7.17 1.58
C ALA A 208 -16.74 6.57 0.61
N GLY A 209 -16.50 6.64 -0.70
CA GLY A 209 -17.50 6.30 -1.73
C GLY A 209 -17.42 4.88 -2.30
N GLN A 210 -16.27 4.20 -2.23
CA GLN A 210 -16.09 2.88 -2.85
C GLN A 210 -16.34 1.74 -1.86
N GLY A 211 -17.32 0.88 -2.16
CA GLY A 211 -17.74 -0.24 -1.30
C GLY A 211 -16.65 -1.28 -1.03
N VAL A 212 -15.69 -1.43 -1.96
CA VAL A 212 -14.56 -2.35 -1.82
C VAL A 212 -13.73 -2.08 -0.56
N ASN A 213 -13.71 -0.83 -0.06
CA ASN A 213 -13.01 -0.51 1.18
C ASN A 213 -13.68 -1.15 2.39
N ALA A 214 -15.02 -1.09 2.49
CA ALA A 214 -15.76 -1.73 3.56
C ALA A 214 -15.58 -3.26 3.52
N GLU A 215 -15.61 -3.85 2.32
CA GLU A 215 -15.31 -5.28 2.13
C GLU A 215 -13.91 -5.63 2.63
N LEU A 216 -12.90 -4.82 2.28
CA LEU A 216 -11.52 -5.02 2.70
C LEU A 216 -11.34 -4.90 4.22
N PHE A 217 -11.94 -3.88 4.83
CA PHE A 217 -11.88 -3.71 6.30
C PHE A 217 -12.50 -4.91 7.00
N ASN A 218 -13.64 -5.41 6.53
CA ASN A 218 -14.25 -6.63 7.08
C ASN A 218 -13.31 -7.85 7.00
N LEU A 219 -12.44 -7.92 5.98
CA LEU A 219 -11.46 -9.00 5.83
C LEU A 219 -10.20 -8.82 6.69
N SER A 220 -9.93 -7.63 7.25
CA SER A 220 -8.63 -7.26 7.79
C SER A 220 -8.15 -8.13 8.95
N GLN A 221 -9.08 -8.77 9.67
CA GLN A 221 -8.81 -9.66 10.81
C GLN A 221 -9.25 -11.12 10.58
N THR A 222 -9.80 -11.43 9.41
CA THR A 222 -10.23 -12.80 9.08
C THR A 222 -9.04 -13.72 8.83
N ARG A 223 -9.04 -14.94 9.40
CA ARG A 223 -7.87 -15.85 9.38
C ARG A 223 -7.28 -16.11 7.99
N GLY A 224 -8.14 -16.15 6.96
CA GLY A 224 -7.75 -16.47 5.59
C GLY A 224 -7.08 -15.31 4.85
N PHE A 225 -7.35 -14.07 5.24
CA PHE A 225 -7.01 -12.87 4.48
C PHE A 225 -6.19 -11.86 5.26
N SER A 226 -6.27 -11.90 6.59
CA SER A 226 -5.59 -10.94 7.44
C SER A 226 -4.07 -10.95 7.19
N VAL A 227 -3.49 -9.76 7.22
CA VAL A 227 -2.06 -9.48 6.98
C VAL A 227 -1.39 -8.79 8.18
N GLY A 228 -2.06 -8.80 9.34
CA GLY A 228 -1.52 -8.23 10.57
C GLY A 228 -1.67 -6.71 10.64
N GLY A 229 -2.76 -6.19 10.09
CA GLY A 229 -3.05 -4.76 10.02
C GLY A 229 -2.30 -4.03 8.91
N THR A 230 -2.93 -2.97 8.42
CA THR A 230 -2.45 -2.12 7.34
C THR A 230 -2.29 -0.68 7.82
N VAL A 231 -1.25 -0.01 7.35
CA VAL A 231 -1.13 1.45 7.53
C VAL A 231 -1.85 2.11 6.35
N HIS A 232 -2.96 2.78 6.65
CA HIS A 232 -3.73 3.53 5.66
C HIS A 232 -3.31 5.01 5.70
N VAL A 233 -3.11 5.61 4.54
CA VAL A 233 -2.83 7.04 4.39
C VAL A 233 -3.87 7.64 3.45
N VAL A 234 -4.58 8.66 3.89
CA VAL A 234 -5.57 9.35 3.07
C VAL A 234 -4.97 10.69 2.65
N ILE A 235 -4.83 10.92 1.35
CA ILE A 235 -4.47 12.25 0.83
C ILE A 235 -5.74 13.08 0.80
N ASN A 236 -6.13 13.60 1.97
CA ASN A 236 -7.36 14.35 2.15
C ASN A 236 -7.17 15.81 1.75
N ASN A 237 -7.26 16.00 0.45
CA ASN A 237 -7.16 17.31 -0.20
C ASN A 237 -8.49 18.06 -0.22
N GLN A 238 -9.52 17.51 0.45
CA GLN A 238 -10.84 18.09 0.69
C GLN A 238 -11.71 18.25 -0.57
N ILE A 239 -11.39 17.54 -1.66
CA ILE A 239 -12.11 17.63 -2.93
C ILE A 239 -11.94 16.38 -3.81
N GLY A 240 -13.06 15.75 -4.18
CA GLY A 240 -13.13 14.70 -5.19
C GLY A 240 -13.53 15.26 -6.55
N PHE A 241 -12.60 15.38 -7.49
CA PHE A 241 -12.83 16.08 -8.77
C PHE A 241 -13.31 17.53 -8.56
N THR A 242 -14.62 17.78 -8.63
CA THR A 242 -15.31 19.07 -8.39
C THR A 242 -16.27 19.01 -7.19
N ILE A 243 -16.33 17.89 -6.46
CA ILE A 243 -17.18 17.70 -5.29
C ILE A 243 -16.36 17.97 -4.03
N SER A 244 -16.65 19.09 -3.36
CA SER A 244 -15.99 19.53 -2.10
C SER A 244 -16.97 19.67 -0.94
N ARG A 245 -18.28 19.73 -1.23
CA ARG A 245 -19.33 19.78 -0.23
C ARG A 245 -19.42 18.44 0.49
N GLN A 246 -19.39 18.49 1.81
CA GLN A 246 -19.43 17.28 2.63
C GLN A 246 -20.71 16.48 2.38
N ASP A 247 -21.86 17.14 2.27
CA ASP A 247 -23.18 16.52 2.07
C ASP A 247 -23.36 15.88 0.68
N ASP A 248 -22.53 16.23 -0.29
CA ASP A 248 -22.44 15.55 -1.59
C ASP A 248 -21.45 14.37 -1.56
N ALA A 249 -20.38 14.47 -0.75
CA ALA A 249 -19.28 13.51 -0.75
C ALA A 249 -19.45 12.34 0.24
N ARG A 250 -20.10 12.56 1.39
CA ARG A 250 -20.23 11.58 2.48
C ARG A 250 -21.30 11.97 3.50
N SER A 251 -21.73 10.99 4.31
CA SER A 251 -22.76 11.18 5.34
C SER A 251 -22.24 11.38 6.76
N THR A 252 -20.92 11.48 6.92
CA THR A 252 -20.24 11.65 8.22
C THR A 252 -19.24 12.81 8.15
N HIS A 253 -18.65 13.18 9.29
CA HIS A 253 -17.73 14.32 9.34
C HIS A 253 -16.41 14.03 8.61
N TYR A 254 -15.73 12.94 8.98
CA TYR A 254 -14.43 12.59 8.42
C TYR A 254 -14.58 11.58 7.28
N CYS A 255 -13.75 11.71 6.24
CA CYS A 255 -13.69 10.72 5.16
C CYS A 255 -13.22 9.34 5.66
N THR A 256 -12.59 9.31 6.82
CA THR A 256 -12.03 8.12 7.48
C THR A 256 -13.03 7.36 8.34
N ASP A 257 -14.24 7.87 8.56
CA ASP A 257 -15.22 7.24 9.46
C ASP A 257 -15.56 5.79 9.08
N ILE A 258 -15.39 5.42 7.80
CA ILE A 258 -15.56 4.05 7.31
C ILE A 258 -14.67 3.04 8.06
N ILE A 259 -13.46 3.41 8.50
CA ILE A 259 -12.56 2.49 9.20
C ILE A 259 -13.02 2.19 10.65
N LYS A 260 -13.95 2.99 11.19
CA LYS A 260 -14.52 2.75 12.53
C LYS A 260 -15.32 1.45 12.58
N MET A 261 -15.74 0.88 11.44
CA MET A 261 -16.40 -0.43 11.38
C MET A 261 -15.55 -1.57 11.98
N ILE A 262 -14.22 -1.41 12.02
CA ILE A 262 -13.28 -2.36 12.65
C ILE A 262 -12.62 -1.83 13.92
N ASN A 263 -13.11 -0.72 14.48
CA ASN A 263 -12.53 -0.04 15.65
C ASN A 263 -11.05 0.32 15.47
N ALA A 264 -10.63 0.72 14.26
CA ALA A 264 -9.27 1.21 14.04
C ALA A 264 -9.14 2.68 14.50
N PRO A 265 -7.98 3.08 15.05
CA PRO A 265 -7.68 4.48 15.35
C PRO A 265 -7.46 5.30 14.07
N VAL A 266 -7.76 6.60 14.18
CA VAL A 266 -7.46 7.58 13.14
C VAL A 266 -6.60 8.71 13.71
N LEU A 267 -5.54 9.06 12.97
CA LEU A 267 -4.68 10.20 13.23
C LEU A 267 -4.92 11.24 12.12
N HIS A 268 -5.72 12.26 12.43
CA HIS A 268 -5.90 13.42 11.56
C HIS A 268 -4.74 14.37 11.75
N VAL A 269 -4.01 14.67 10.69
CA VAL A 269 -2.80 15.49 10.77
C VAL A 269 -2.80 16.57 9.69
N ASN A 270 -2.46 17.80 10.10
CA ASN A 270 -2.28 18.91 9.17
C ASN A 270 -1.04 18.67 8.31
N GLY A 271 -1.23 18.58 6.99
CA GLY A 271 -0.17 18.37 6.01
C GLY A 271 0.86 19.50 5.95
N ASP A 272 0.53 20.71 6.39
CA ASP A 272 1.46 21.85 6.50
C ASP A 272 2.35 21.78 7.76
N ASP A 273 2.14 20.80 8.65
CA ASP A 273 3.05 20.50 9.77
C ASP A 273 3.78 19.16 9.55
N PRO A 274 4.85 19.13 8.75
CA PRO A 274 5.51 17.89 8.36
C PRO A 274 6.18 17.16 9.53
N GLU A 275 6.54 17.86 10.63
CA GLU A 275 7.05 17.20 11.83
C GLU A 275 5.95 16.38 12.53
N ALA A 276 4.72 16.89 12.59
CA ALA A 276 3.56 16.15 13.08
C ALA A 276 3.23 14.94 12.20
N VAL A 277 3.33 15.11 10.87
CA VAL A 277 3.11 14.03 9.90
C VAL A 277 4.11 12.90 10.11
N VAL A 278 5.40 13.21 10.29
CA VAL A 278 6.43 12.22 10.61
C VAL A 278 6.10 11.50 11.92
N PHE A 279 5.71 12.23 12.97
CA PHE A 279 5.30 11.61 14.23
C PHE A 279 4.11 10.65 14.07
N CYS A 280 3.08 11.04 13.30
CA CYS A 280 1.94 10.16 12.99
C CYS A 280 2.37 8.90 12.22
N ALA A 281 3.33 9.02 11.29
CA ALA A 281 3.88 7.88 10.56
C ALA A 281 4.53 6.86 11.52
N ARG A 282 5.40 7.34 12.43
CA ARG A 282 6.04 6.49 13.44
C ARG A 282 5.02 5.84 14.37
N LEU A 283 4.05 6.62 14.85
CA LEU A 283 3.01 6.13 15.74
C LEU A 283 2.14 5.06 15.06
N ALA A 284 1.81 5.25 13.78
CA ALA A 284 1.04 4.29 12.99
C ALA A 284 1.81 2.99 12.77
N PHE A 285 3.10 3.09 12.43
CA PHE A 285 3.99 1.94 12.32
C PHE A 285 4.05 1.15 13.64
N ASP A 286 4.37 1.83 14.74
CA ASP A 286 4.48 1.23 16.07
C ASP A 286 3.16 0.55 16.50
N TYR A 287 2.03 1.21 16.24
CA TYR A 287 0.70 0.66 16.55
C TYR A 287 0.43 -0.61 15.75
N ARG A 288 0.66 -0.59 14.43
CA ARG A 288 0.48 -1.77 13.56
C ARG A 288 1.39 -2.90 14.01
N GLN A 289 2.66 -2.62 14.31
CA GLN A 289 3.61 -3.64 14.77
C GLN A 289 3.22 -4.23 16.13
N THR A 290 2.68 -3.42 17.04
CA THR A 290 2.29 -3.83 18.38
C THR A 290 1.00 -4.65 18.38
N PHE A 291 -0.05 -4.17 17.70
CA PHE A 291 -1.40 -4.72 17.83
C PHE A 291 -1.85 -5.57 16.64
N LYS A 292 -1.12 -5.53 15.52
CA LYS A 292 -1.48 -6.25 14.29
C LYS A 292 -2.87 -5.88 13.75
N ARG A 293 -3.20 -4.59 13.90
CA ARG A 293 -4.47 -3.96 13.54
C ARG A 293 -4.22 -2.80 12.60
N ASP A 294 -5.21 -2.52 11.77
CA ASP A 294 -5.21 -1.38 10.86
C ASP A 294 -5.21 -0.05 11.64
N ILE A 295 -4.58 0.96 11.06
CA ILE A 295 -4.54 2.34 11.56
C ILE A 295 -4.54 3.29 10.37
N MET A 296 -5.23 4.42 10.51
CA MET A 296 -5.37 5.40 9.44
C MET A 296 -4.74 6.74 9.80
N ILE A 297 -3.97 7.28 8.87
CA ILE A 297 -3.47 8.65 8.88
C ILE A 297 -4.32 9.44 7.87
N ASP A 298 -5.10 10.39 8.37
CA ASP A 298 -5.82 11.37 7.55
C ASP A 298 -4.91 12.58 7.34
N LEU A 299 -4.19 12.60 6.21
CA LEU A 299 -3.29 13.69 5.83
C LEU A 299 -4.14 14.82 5.24
N ILE A 300 -4.56 15.75 6.09
CA ILE A 300 -5.39 16.89 5.71
C ILE A 300 -4.51 17.90 4.99
N CYS A 301 -4.78 18.07 3.71
CA CYS A 301 -3.95 18.83 2.79
C CYS A 301 -4.83 19.60 1.80
N TYR A 302 -4.25 20.09 0.69
CA TYR A 302 -5.02 20.73 -0.38
C TYR A 302 -4.54 20.28 -1.76
N ARG A 303 -5.26 20.69 -2.82
CA ARG A 303 -4.86 20.47 -4.22
C ARG A 303 -4.46 21.80 -4.85
N ARG A 304 -3.19 21.99 -5.16
CA ARG A 304 -2.69 23.27 -5.73
C ARG A 304 -3.35 23.62 -7.07
N HIS A 305 -3.53 22.62 -7.94
CA HIS A 305 -4.08 22.76 -9.29
C HIS A 305 -5.50 22.20 -9.39
N GLY A 306 -6.10 22.19 -10.59
CA GLY A 306 -7.35 21.47 -10.87
C GLY A 306 -7.23 19.95 -10.63
N HIS A 307 -8.29 19.17 -10.94
CA HIS A 307 -8.20 17.72 -10.75
C HIS A 307 -7.07 17.09 -11.57
N ASN A 308 -6.89 17.64 -12.78
CA ASN A 308 -5.67 17.54 -13.54
C ASN A 308 -5.20 18.96 -13.89
N GLU A 309 -4.00 19.10 -14.43
CA GLU A 309 -3.38 20.42 -14.58
C GLU A 309 -3.91 21.26 -15.75
N ALA A 310 -4.83 20.71 -16.55
CA ALA A 310 -5.56 21.44 -17.60
C ALA A 310 -6.99 21.82 -17.18
N ASP A 311 -7.42 21.46 -15.96
CA ASP A 311 -8.75 21.71 -15.43
C ASP A 311 -8.78 23.03 -14.64
N GLU A 312 -9.85 23.84 -14.79
CA GLU A 312 -10.03 25.12 -14.07
C GLU A 312 -10.96 24.92 -12.85
N PRO A 313 -10.39 24.77 -11.65
CA PRO A 313 -11.17 24.42 -10.48
C PRO A 313 -11.99 25.59 -9.92
N ALA A 314 -11.66 26.85 -10.24
CA ALA A 314 -12.42 28.01 -9.76
C ALA A 314 -13.85 28.05 -10.33
N ALA A 315 -14.13 27.30 -11.40
CA ALA A 315 -15.47 27.15 -11.96
C ALA A 315 -16.47 26.55 -10.95
N THR A 316 -16.02 25.71 -10.03
CA THR A 316 -16.87 25.06 -9.02
C THR A 316 -16.42 25.31 -7.58
N GLN A 317 -15.13 25.60 -7.35
CA GLN A 317 -14.55 25.88 -6.03
C GLN A 317 -13.83 27.25 -5.95
N PRO A 318 -14.47 28.37 -6.31
CA PRO A 318 -13.79 29.67 -6.40
C PRO A 318 -13.20 30.14 -5.07
N ARG A 319 -13.95 29.98 -3.95
CA ARG A 319 -13.49 30.41 -2.62
C ARG A 319 -12.31 29.58 -2.10
N MET A 320 -12.37 28.25 -2.27
CA MET A 320 -11.29 27.34 -1.88
C MET A 320 -10.00 27.69 -2.64
N TYR A 321 -10.10 27.90 -3.95
CA TYR A 321 -8.92 28.20 -4.76
C TYR A 321 -8.42 29.64 -4.58
N GLN A 322 -9.26 30.58 -4.18
CA GLN A 322 -8.81 31.91 -3.74
C GLN A 322 -7.92 31.80 -2.49
N VAL A 323 -8.27 30.92 -1.53
CA VAL A 323 -7.42 30.66 -0.37
C VAL A 323 -6.13 29.97 -0.80
N ILE A 324 -6.22 28.88 -1.56
CA ILE A 324 -5.05 28.09 -2.00
C ILE A 324 -4.05 28.96 -2.75
N ARG A 325 -4.48 29.82 -3.68
CA ARG A 325 -3.59 30.71 -4.44
C ARG A 325 -2.75 31.64 -3.55
N ASN A 326 -3.25 32.00 -2.37
CA ASN A 326 -2.55 32.85 -1.40
C ASN A 326 -1.76 32.06 -0.34
N LEU A 327 -1.89 30.73 -0.29
CA LEU A 327 -1.17 29.88 0.66
C LEU A 327 0.26 29.61 0.17
N PRO A 328 1.29 29.95 0.96
CA PRO A 328 2.65 29.46 0.74
C PRO A 328 2.67 27.93 0.72
N THR A 329 3.57 27.34 -0.07
CA THR A 329 3.69 25.88 -0.14
C THR A 329 4.16 25.30 1.19
N THR A 330 3.89 24.00 1.41
CA THR A 330 4.35 23.25 2.57
C THR A 330 5.86 23.41 2.79
N LEU A 331 6.64 23.30 1.70
CA LEU A 331 8.08 23.50 1.71
C LEU A 331 8.46 24.92 2.15
N ALA A 332 7.83 25.95 1.59
CA ALA A 332 8.13 27.33 1.93
C ALA A 332 7.84 27.63 3.42
N GLN A 333 6.70 27.15 3.93
CA GLN A 333 6.35 27.29 5.35
C GLN A 333 7.37 26.60 6.25
N TYR A 334 7.76 25.37 5.91
CA TYR A 334 8.70 24.59 6.72
C TYR A 334 10.14 25.12 6.65
N ALA A 335 10.61 25.51 5.47
CA ALA A 335 11.93 26.14 5.30
C ALA A 335 12.03 27.43 6.12
N LYS A 336 10.99 28.28 6.10
CA LYS A 336 10.92 29.46 6.97
C LYS A 336 11.00 29.08 8.44
N ARG A 337 10.24 28.08 8.89
CA ARG A 337 10.28 27.60 10.28
C ARG A 337 11.67 27.13 10.71
N LEU A 338 12.39 26.44 9.83
CA LEU A 338 13.76 25.99 10.09
C LEU A 338 14.77 27.14 10.10
N ALA A 339 14.61 28.14 9.24
CA ALA A 339 15.44 29.35 9.24
C ALA A 339 15.22 30.18 10.51
N ASP A 340 13.95 30.40 10.92
CA ASP A 340 13.61 31.09 12.17
C ASP A 340 14.19 30.36 13.40
N ALA A 341 14.33 29.02 13.32
CA ALA A 341 14.92 28.18 14.35
C ALA A 341 16.47 28.03 14.23
N ASN A 342 17.11 28.73 13.28
CA ASN A 342 18.55 28.63 12.98
C ASN A 342 19.03 27.19 12.65
N VAL A 343 18.16 26.34 12.11
CA VAL A 343 18.51 24.99 11.65
C VAL A 343 19.13 25.00 10.25
N ILE A 344 18.71 25.95 9.42
CA ILE A 344 19.28 26.20 8.09
C ILE A 344 19.69 27.67 7.95
N SER A 345 20.66 27.92 7.08
CA SER A 345 21.10 29.26 6.72
C SER A 345 20.22 29.90 5.63
N SER A 346 20.26 31.23 5.52
CA SER A 346 19.58 31.94 4.44
C SER A 346 20.11 31.50 3.07
N GLY A 347 19.24 31.18 2.12
CA GLY A 347 19.62 30.68 0.79
C GLY A 347 19.81 29.16 0.71
N GLU A 348 19.83 28.45 1.84
CA GLU A 348 20.10 27.00 1.85
C GLU A 348 18.94 26.20 1.25
N ALA A 349 17.70 26.63 1.47
CA ALA A 349 16.53 25.97 0.88
C ALA A 349 16.52 26.11 -0.65
N GLU A 350 16.88 27.29 -1.17
CA GLU A 350 17.01 27.55 -2.60
C GLU A 350 18.13 26.72 -3.22
N GLN A 351 19.26 26.58 -2.52
CA GLN A 351 20.38 25.75 -2.95
C GLN A 351 19.98 24.27 -3.04
N ARG A 352 19.28 23.73 -2.02
CA ARG A 352 18.76 22.35 -2.02
C ARG A 352 17.82 22.10 -3.19
N MET A 353 16.94 23.05 -3.50
CA MET A 353 16.04 22.98 -4.66
C MET A 353 16.82 22.95 -5.99
N ALA A 354 17.83 23.81 -6.13
CA ALA A 354 18.68 23.84 -7.31
C ALA A 354 19.46 22.52 -7.50
N ASP A 355 20.00 21.96 -6.42
CA ASP A 355 20.75 20.71 -6.48
C ASP A 355 19.85 19.50 -6.75
N TYR A 356 18.63 19.48 -6.19
CA TYR A 356 17.65 18.47 -6.55
C TYR A 356 17.29 18.53 -8.05
N ARG A 357 17.08 19.72 -8.59
CA ARG A 357 16.81 19.91 -10.03
C ARG A 357 17.94 19.37 -10.91
N LYS A 358 19.21 19.65 -10.56
CA LYS A 358 20.37 19.10 -11.29
C LYS A 358 20.37 17.58 -11.29
N ARG A 359 20.04 16.96 -10.15
CA ARG A 359 19.94 15.49 -10.04
C ARG A 359 18.81 14.92 -10.89
N LEU A 360 17.65 15.58 -10.94
CA LEU A 360 16.56 15.18 -11.83
C LEU A 360 16.98 15.26 -13.31
N GLU A 361 17.65 16.34 -13.71
CA GLU A 361 18.11 16.55 -15.09
C GLU A 361 19.19 15.56 -15.52
N ALA A 362 19.96 15.01 -14.57
CA ALA A 362 20.93 13.94 -14.82
C ALA A 362 20.28 12.61 -15.24
N GLY A 363 18.99 12.40 -14.98
CA GLY A 363 18.24 11.22 -15.44
C GLY A 363 18.31 9.99 -14.54
N GLU A 364 19.14 10.01 -13.51
CA GLU A 364 19.42 8.88 -12.60
C GLU A 364 18.46 8.81 -11.39
N PRO A 365 18.41 7.68 -10.66
CA PRO A 365 17.67 7.60 -9.40
C PRO A 365 18.04 8.72 -8.40
N VAL A 366 17.03 9.46 -7.94
CA VAL A 366 17.20 10.52 -6.91
C VAL A 366 16.98 10.03 -5.49
N THR A 367 16.65 8.75 -5.34
CA THR A 367 16.50 8.07 -4.04
C THR A 367 17.73 7.23 -3.74
N GLU A 368 18.04 7.04 -2.47
CA GLU A 368 19.16 6.23 -2.01
C GLU A 368 18.81 4.74 -2.14
N LEU A 369 19.22 4.13 -3.24
CA LEU A 369 19.02 2.71 -3.49
C LEU A 369 20.14 1.87 -2.86
N SER A 370 19.81 0.62 -2.55
CA SER A 370 20.78 -0.40 -2.16
C SER A 370 21.04 -1.35 -3.33
N ALA A 371 22.16 -2.08 -3.27
CA ALA A 371 22.33 -3.23 -4.16
C ALA A 371 21.22 -4.26 -3.84
N PRO A 372 20.67 -4.94 -4.86
CA PRO A 372 19.62 -5.92 -4.62
C PRO A 372 20.05 -6.97 -3.61
N LEU A 373 19.23 -7.23 -2.60
CA LEU A 373 19.49 -8.34 -1.70
C LEU A 373 19.45 -9.66 -2.48
N ALA A 374 20.44 -10.52 -2.25
CA ALA A 374 20.34 -11.94 -2.60
C ALA A 374 19.36 -12.62 -1.61
N ASP A 375 18.07 -12.28 -1.72
CA ASP A 375 17.02 -12.84 -0.89
C ASP A 375 16.43 -14.09 -1.55
N ALA A 376 16.38 -15.21 -0.82
CA ALA A 376 15.73 -16.46 -1.24
C ALA A 376 14.23 -16.27 -1.55
N PHE A 377 13.62 -15.18 -1.05
CA PHE A 377 12.22 -14.85 -1.28
C PHE A 377 11.97 -13.94 -2.50
N ARG A 378 13.01 -13.59 -3.26
CA ARG A 378 12.85 -12.85 -4.51
C ARG A 378 11.99 -13.67 -5.49
N VAL A 379 11.04 -13.01 -6.14
CA VAL A 379 10.22 -13.65 -7.16
C VAL A 379 11.06 -13.81 -8.42
N ASP A 380 11.14 -15.05 -8.92
CA ASP A 380 11.80 -15.37 -10.17
C ASP A 380 10.75 -15.90 -11.16
N TRP A 381 10.42 -15.05 -12.13
CA TRP A 381 9.51 -15.40 -13.21
C TRP A 381 10.23 -16.02 -14.41
N SER A 382 11.57 -16.02 -14.44
CA SER A 382 12.34 -16.50 -15.60
C SER A 382 11.99 -17.91 -16.07
N PRO A 383 11.60 -18.88 -15.21
CA PRO A 383 11.17 -20.21 -15.67
C PRO A 383 9.86 -20.20 -16.48
N TYR A 384 9.07 -19.12 -16.40
CA TYR A 384 7.71 -19.05 -16.94
C TYR A 384 7.55 -18.11 -18.14
N LEU A 385 8.59 -17.34 -18.51
CA LEU A 385 8.48 -16.31 -19.54
C LEU A 385 8.33 -16.85 -20.98
N ASN A 386 8.72 -18.11 -21.22
CA ASN A 386 8.77 -18.70 -22.56
C ASN A 386 7.63 -19.68 -22.86
N GLY A 387 6.63 -19.79 -21.98
CA GLY A 387 5.50 -20.70 -22.18
C GLY A 387 4.55 -20.20 -23.27
N MET A 388 4.05 -21.10 -24.12
CA MET A 388 3.01 -20.80 -25.11
C MET A 388 1.67 -21.43 -24.69
N LEU A 389 0.55 -20.82 -25.08
CA LEU A 389 -0.79 -21.30 -24.73
C LEU A 389 -1.09 -22.73 -25.22
N ASP A 390 -0.49 -23.14 -26.33
CA ASP A 390 -0.64 -24.45 -26.96
C ASP A 390 0.47 -25.44 -26.58
N SER A 391 1.32 -25.10 -25.60
CA SER A 391 2.38 -26.00 -25.14
C SER A 391 1.79 -27.28 -24.56
N GLU A 392 2.21 -28.43 -25.08
CA GLU A 392 1.85 -29.73 -24.50
C GLU A 392 2.47 -29.87 -23.10
N VAL A 393 1.65 -30.24 -22.12
CA VAL A 393 2.07 -30.42 -20.73
C VAL A 393 1.78 -31.84 -20.23
N VAL A 394 2.77 -32.47 -19.62
CA VAL A 394 2.64 -33.80 -19.02
C VAL A 394 1.99 -33.67 -17.65
N THR A 395 0.70 -34.01 -17.57
CA THR A 395 -0.11 -33.93 -16.33
C THR A 395 -0.45 -35.31 -15.75
N GLY A 396 -0.03 -36.39 -16.42
CA GLY A 396 -0.25 -37.75 -15.97
C GLY A 396 0.54 -38.09 -14.70
N VAL A 397 -0.04 -38.92 -13.83
CA VAL A 397 0.58 -39.36 -12.58
C VAL A 397 0.61 -40.87 -12.52
N ALA A 398 1.74 -41.44 -12.06
CA ALA A 398 1.91 -42.88 -11.96
C ALA A 398 0.88 -43.51 -11.00
N ARG A 399 0.38 -44.71 -11.35
CA ARG A 399 -0.74 -45.35 -10.63
C ARG A 399 -0.40 -45.68 -9.18
N ASP A 400 0.85 -46.05 -8.91
CA ASP A 400 1.38 -46.32 -7.57
C ASP A 400 1.39 -45.04 -6.70
N LYS A 401 1.84 -43.91 -7.26
CA LYS A 401 1.76 -42.60 -6.60
C LYS A 401 0.31 -42.22 -6.31
N LEU A 402 -0.60 -42.40 -7.28
CA LEU A 402 -2.03 -42.17 -7.06
C LEU A 402 -2.59 -43.07 -5.95
N ALA A 403 -2.33 -44.37 -5.98
CA ALA A 403 -2.83 -45.31 -4.98
C ALA A 403 -2.38 -44.94 -3.55
N ARG A 404 -1.15 -44.47 -3.38
CA ARG A 404 -0.67 -43.95 -2.08
C ARG A 404 -1.46 -42.72 -1.65
N LEU A 405 -1.69 -41.76 -2.54
CA LEU A 405 -2.46 -40.55 -2.22
C LEU A 405 -3.93 -40.85 -1.95
N GLU A 406 -4.54 -41.79 -2.69
CA GLU A 406 -5.91 -42.28 -2.46
C GLU A 406 -6.07 -42.81 -1.02
N ALA A 407 -5.10 -43.58 -0.53
CA ALA A 407 -5.10 -44.07 0.85
C ALA A 407 -5.02 -42.93 1.87
N VAL A 408 -4.18 -41.92 1.62
CA VAL A 408 -4.04 -40.75 2.50
C VAL A 408 -5.32 -39.92 2.56
N ILE A 409 -5.89 -39.54 1.41
CA ILE A 409 -7.06 -38.63 1.37
C ILE A 409 -8.37 -39.29 1.81
N THR A 410 -8.40 -40.62 1.91
CA THR A 410 -9.57 -41.39 2.38
C THR A 410 -9.41 -41.94 3.81
N ASP A 411 -8.27 -41.69 4.47
CA ASP A 411 -8.08 -42.04 5.87
C ASP A 411 -8.86 -41.08 6.77
N THR A 412 -9.78 -41.65 7.55
CA THR A 412 -10.63 -40.93 8.51
C THR A 412 -10.69 -41.64 9.86
N VAL A 413 -9.74 -42.52 10.17
CA VAL A 413 -9.80 -43.40 11.36
C VAL A 413 -9.89 -42.62 12.67
N GLN A 414 -9.24 -41.46 12.74
CA GLN A 414 -9.19 -40.63 13.95
C GLN A 414 -10.38 -39.66 14.10
N ILE A 415 -11.35 -39.69 13.17
CA ILE A 415 -12.42 -38.68 13.11
C ILE A 415 -13.79 -39.36 13.01
N LYS A 416 -14.69 -39.04 13.96
CA LYS A 416 -16.09 -39.45 13.88
C LYS A 416 -16.82 -38.63 12.81
N LEU A 417 -17.16 -39.25 11.69
CA LEU A 417 -17.86 -38.59 10.59
C LEU A 417 -19.38 -38.53 10.81
N HIS A 418 -20.02 -37.49 10.28
CA HIS A 418 -21.47 -37.47 10.08
C HIS A 418 -21.85 -38.57 9.05
N PRO A 419 -22.97 -39.29 9.19
CA PRO A 419 -23.32 -40.41 8.31
C PRO A 419 -23.29 -40.10 6.81
N ARG A 420 -23.75 -38.91 6.40
CA ARG A 420 -23.69 -38.48 4.99
C ARG A 420 -22.27 -38.25 4.48
N VAL A 421 -21.35 -37.82 5.35
CA VAL A 421 -19.92 -37.64 5.00
C VAL A 421 -19.22 -38.99 4.96
N ALA A 422 -19.53 -39.89 5.91
CA ALA A 422 -19.03 -41.26 5.89
C ALA A 422 -19.37 -41.97 4.57
N LYS A 423 -20.61 -41.80 4.08
CA LYS A 423 -21.04 -42.35 2.79
C LYS A 423 -20.21 -41.84 1.60
N ILE A 424 -19.81 -40.57 1.61
CA ILE A 424 -18.93 -39.99 0.57
C ILE A 424 -17.55 -40.64 0.63
N TYR A 425 -16.97 -40.77 1.82
CA TYR A 425 -15.66 -41.41 2.00
C TYR A 425 -15.68 -42.91 1.64
N ASP A 426 -16.77 -43.62 1.95
CA ASP A 426 -16.95 -45.01 1.53
C ASP A 426 -17.05 -45.13 0.00
N ASP A 427 -17.72 -44.19 -0.66
CA ASP A 427 -17.78 -44.15 -2.12
C ASP A 427 -16.40 -43.85 -2.73
N ARG A 428 -15.62 -42.94 -2.13
CA ARG A 428 -14.24 -42.66 -2.54
C ARG A 428 -13.33 -43.88 -2.39
N ARG A 429 -13.48 -44.67 -1.31
CA ARG A 429 -12.75 -45.95 -1.14
C ARG A 429 -13.12 -46.97 -2.22
N LYS A 430 -14.40 -47.07 -2.60
CA LYS A 430 -14.84 -47.92 -3.71
C LYS A 430 -14.28 -47.44 -5.06
N MET A 431 -14.18 -46.13 -5.27
CA MET A 431 -13.53 -45.55 -6.46
C MET A 431 -12.04 -45.91 -6.50
N ALA A 432 -11.32 -45.74 -5.39
CA ALA A 432 -9.90 -46.12 -5.26
C ALA A 432 -9.65 -47.60 -5.58
N ALA A 433 -10.57 -48.47 -5.15
CA ALA A 433 -10.52 -49.91 -5.39
C ALA A 433 -10.97 -50.32 -6.82
N GLY A 434 -11.31 -49.37 -7.70
CA GLY A 434 -11.78 -49.65 -9.06
C GLY A 434 -13.17 -50.27 -9.13
N GLN A 435 -13.94 -50.26 -8.03
CA GLN A 435 -15.28 -50.86 -7.98
C GLN A 435 -16.35 -49.94 -8.59
N ARG A 436 -16.02 -48.67 -8.83
CA ARG A 436 -16.86 -47.70 -9.53
C ARG A 436 -16.02 -46.59 -10.16
N PRO A 437 -16.52 -45.90 -11.21
CA PRO A 437 -15.85 -44.74 -11.79
C PRO A 437 -15.68 -43.61 -10.76
N LEU A 438 -14.60 -42.83 -10.92
CA LEU A 438 -14.33 -41.63 -10.14
C LEU A 438 -15.39 -40.55 -10.44
N ASP A 439 -15.78 -39.81 -9.42
CA ASP A 439 -16.59 -38.60 -9.59
C ASP A 439 -15.71 -37.33 -9.58
N TRP A 440 -16.34 -36.19 -9.82
CA TRP A 440 -15.66 -34.90 -9.91
C TRP A 440 -14.94 -34.54 -8.61
N GLY A 441 -15.61 -34.66 -7.46
CA GLY A 441 -15.05 -34.26 -6.17
C GLY A 441 -13.84 -35.11 -5.78
N TYR A 442 -13.86 -36.40 -6.15
CA TYR A 442 -12.74 -37.29 -5.88
C TYR A 442 -11.56 -37.04 -6.84
N ALA A 443 -11.83 -36.86 -8.14
CA ALA A 443 -10.79 -36.52 -9.11
C ALA A 443 -10.12 -35.16 -8.78
N GLU A 444 -10.92 -34.16 -8.37
CA GLU A 444 -10.44 -32.86 -7.93
C GLU A 444 -9.51 -32.99 -6.70
N ASN A 445 -9.91 -33.75 -5.68
CA ASN A 445 -9.08 -33.97 -4.49
C ASN A 445 -7.77 -34.72 -4.80
N LEU A 446 -7.79 -35.64 -5.77
CA LEU A 446 -6.56 -36.31 -6.22
C LEU A 446 -5.61 -35.34 -6.92
N ALA A 447 -6.12 -34.46 -7.79
CA ALA A 447 -5.30 -33.43 -8.42
C ALA A 447 -4.66 -32.48 -7.38
N TYR A 448 -5.40 -32.14 -6.32
CA TYR A 448 -4.85 -31.36 -5.21
C TYR A 448 -3.76 -32.12 -4.47
N ALA A 449 -4.00 -33.39 -4.15
CA ALA A 449 -3.03 -34.23 -3.44
C ALA A 449 -1.73 -34.40 -4.24
N THR A 450 -1.82 -34.52 -5.56
CA THR A 450 -0.62 -34.66 -6.42
C THR A 450 0.22 -33.39 -6.43
N LEU A 451 -0.42 -32.22 -6.52
CA LEU A 451 0.28 -30.93 -6.48
C LEU A 451 0.95 -30.70 -5.12
N LEU A 452 0.26 -31.03 -4.02
CA LEU A 452 0.81 -30.90 -2.67
C LEU A 452 2.00 -31.85 -2.44
N GLU A 453 1.92 -33.09 -2.93
CA GLU A 453 3.02 -34.06 -2.87
C GLU A 453 4.26 -33.58 -3.64
N ASP A 454 4.05 -32.86 -4.75
CA ASP A 454 5.13 -32.27 -5.56
C ASP A 454 5.66 -30.94 -4.98
N GLY A 455 5.17 -30.52 -3.80
CA GLY A 455 5.65 -29.34 -3.08
C GLY A 455 5.02 -28.02 -3.52
N TYR A 456 4.00 -28.04 -4.39
CA TYR A 456 3.27 -26.83 -4.76
C TYR A 456 2.34 -26.36 -3.64
N GLY A 457 2.24 -25.04 -3.46
CA GLY A 457 1.23 -24.44 -2.59
C GLY A 457 -0.16 -24.46 -3.23
N LEU A 458 -1.19 -24.83 -2.46
CA LEU A 458 -2.58 -24.79 -2.88
C LEU A 458 -3.40 -23.88 -1.96
N ARG A 459 -4.16 -22.96 -2.55
CA ARG A 459 -5.06 -22.05 -1.81
C ARG A 459 -6.45 -22.06 -2.43
N LEU A 460 -7.38 -22.75 -1.78
CA LEU A 460 -8.80 -22.76 -2.16
C LEU A 460 -9.56 -21.72 -1.33
N VAL A 461 -10.18 -20.74 -1.99
CA VAL A 461 -10.88 -19.63 -1.34
C VAL A 461 -12.22 -19.39 -2.02
N GLY A 462 -13.25 -19.20 -1.21
CA GLY A 462 -14.62 -18.91 -1.64
C GLY A 462 -15.61 -19.25 -0.55
N GLN A 463 -16.85 -18.81 -0.71
CA GLN A 463 -17.93 -19.12 0.22
C GLN A 463 -18.20 -20.62 0.18
N ASP A 464 -18.17 -21.26 1.35
CA ASP A 464 -18.39 -22.70 1.52
C ASP A 464 -17.44 -23.63 0.73
N SER A 465 -16.30 -23.12 0.23
CA SER A 465 -15.41 -23.91 -0.64
C SER A 465 -14.84 -25.17 0.00
N ALA A 466 -14.70 -25.23 1.33
CA ALA A 466 -14.18 -26.44 1.98
C ALA A 466 -15.14 -27.64 1.86
N ARG A 467 -16.45 -27.40 1.99
CA ARG A 467 -17.51 -28.42 1.84
C ARG A 467 -17.98 -28.54 0.38
N GLY A 468 -17.85 -27.44 -0.36
CA GLY A 468 -18.53 -27.20 -1.62
C GLY A 468 -20.01 -26.86 -1.40
N THR A 469 -20.50 -25.90 -2.19
CA THR A 469 -21.92 -25.54 -2.26
C THR A 469 -22.80 -26.78 -2.45
N PHE A 470 -22.37 -27.68 -3.34
CA PHE A 470 -23.06 -28.92 -3.69
C PHE A 470 -22.65 -30.16 -2.88
N PHE A 471 -21.99 -29.97 -1.73
CA PHE A 471 -21.64 -31.06 -0.80
C PHE A 471 -20.77 -32.17 -1.45
N HIS A 472 -19.84 -31.79 -2.32
CA HIS A 472 -19.05 -32.72 -3.16
C HIS A 472 -17.57 -32.84 -2.78
N ARG A 473 -17.03 -31.86 -2.04
CA ARG A 473 -15.62 -31.78 -1.68
C ARG A 473 -15.44 -32.27 -0.25
#